data_AF-A0A5N5WLR3-F1
#
_entry.id   AF-A0A5N5WLR3-F1
#
_cell.length_a   1.000
_cell.length_b   1.000
_cell.length_c   1.000
_cell.angle_alpha   90.00
_cell.angle_beta   90.00
_cell.angle_gamma   90.00
#
_symmetry.space_group_name_H-M   'P 1'
#
loop_
_entity.id
_entity.type
_entity.pdbx_description
1 polymer ?
#
loop_
_entity_poly.entity_id
_entity_poly.type
_entity_poly.pdbx_seq_one_letter_code
_entity_poly.pdbx_strand_id
1 'polypeptide(L)'
;MKAAIIWTGAKAAFIYGVFDGPGHMRPALQALKEAGMEFVVFLSSFLILTDIHAVPPTDIVPWEHAQVEIALEEVFEGDSYVTVRPAYFVSNILQQKPGILNGEVRLPNLEAEFDFISSDDIGRVVGTILVNNQKN
;
A
#
# COMPACT_ATOMS: atom_id res chain seq x y z
N MET A 1 -14.94 8.26 8.01
CA MET A 1 -13.57 8.81 8.00
C MET A 1 -13.53 10.26 8.50
N LYS A 2 -14.20 11.23 7.84
CA LYS A 2 -14.20 12.66 8.26
C LYS A 2 -14.51 12.91 9.74
N ALA A 3 -15.59 12.31 10.26
CA ALA A 3 -15.96 12.48 11.67
C ALA A 3 -14.88 11.99 12.65
N ALA A 4 -14.19 10.89 12.33
CA ALA A 4 -13.10 10.38 13.15
C ALA A 4 -11.91 11.33 13.15
N ILE A 5 -11.54 11.90 11.99
CA ILE A 5 -10.43 12.85 11.87
C ILE A 5 -10.73 14.13 12.64
N ILE A 6 -11.94 14.68 12.48
CA ILE A 6 -12.37 15.88 13.21
C ILE A 6 -12.33 15.64 14.71
N TRP A 7 -12.73 14.45 15.16
CA TRP A 7 -12.73 14.10 16.58
C TRP A 7 -11.34 13.85 17.15
N THR A 8 -10.45 13.17 16.43
CA THR A 8 -9.09 12.85 16.91
C THR A 8 -8.08 13.97 16.69
N GLY A 9 -8.34 14.88 15.75
CA GLY A 9 -7.37 15.89 15.31
C GLY A 9 -6.18 15.31 14.55
N ALA A 10 -6.27 14.07 14.06
CA ALA A 10 -5.18 13.40 13.37
C ALA A 10 -4.74 14.17 12.11
N LYS A 11 -3.41 14.33 11.95
CA LYS A 11 -2.78 15.06 10.83
C LYS A 11 -2.04 14.17 9.84
N ALA A 12 -1.73 12.94 10.25
CA ALA A 12 -1.15 11.91 9.40
C ALA A 12 -2.02 10.65 9.40
N ALA A 13 -2.08 9.96 8.27
CA ALA A 13 -2.83 8.72 8.12
C ALA A 13 -2.00 7.66 7.40
N PHE A 14 -2.15 6.42 7.84
CA PHE A 14 -1.75 5.25 7.07
C PHE A 14 -2.97 4.63 6.40
N ILE A 15 -2.83 4.26 5.12
CA ILE A 15 -3.88 3.64 4.33
C ILE A 15 -3.36 2.42 3.57
N TYR A 16 -4.26 1.46 3.35
CA TYR A 16 -4.06 0.33 2.45
C TYR A 16 -5.09 0.40 1.31
N GLY A 17 -4.74 -0.18 0.16
CA GLY A 17 -5.58 -0.12 -1.03
C GLY A 17 -6.79 -1.03 -0.93
N VAL A 18 -7.95 -0.50 -1.33
CA VAL A 18 -9.18 -1.29 -1.53
C VAL A 18 -9.58 -1.09 -2.99
N PHE A 19 -9.41 -2.14 -3.79
CA PHE A 19 -9.43 -2.05 -5.26
C PHE A 19 -10.79 -2.38 -5.90
N ASP A 20 -11.79 -2.73 -5.10
CA ASP A 20 -13.14 -3.10 -5.57
C ASP A 20 -14.05 -1.89 -5.85
N GLY A 21 -13.61 -0.68 -5.52
CA GLY A 21 -14.41 0.55 -5.60
C GLY A 21 -14.17 1.39 -6.86
N PRO A 22 -15.20 2.07 -7.39
CA PRO A 22 -15.03 3.00 -8.49
C PRO A 22 -14.12 4.18 -8.09
N GLY A 23 -13.18 4.54 -8.96
CA GLY A 23 -12.35 5.74 -8.79
C GLY A 23 -11.07 5.55 -7.98
N HIS A 24 -10.64 4.31 -7.72
CA HIS A 24 -9.30 3.98 -7.19
C HIS A 24 -8.91 4.79 -5.95
N MET A 25 -9.76 4.75 -4.92
CA MET A 25 -9.59 5.48 -3.65
C MET A 25 -9.63 7.02 -3.75
N ARG A 26 -9.72 7.63 -4.94
CA ARG A 26 -9.73 9.11 -5.10
C ARG A 26 -10.78 9.82 -4.23
N PRO A 27 -12.05 9.37 -4.14
CA PRO A 27 -13.02 10.01 -3.24
C PRO A 27 -12.63 9.92 -1.76
N ALA A 28 -11.99 8.82 -1.35
CA ALA A 28 -11.51 8.65 0.02
C ALA A 28 -10.34 9.61 0.31
N LEU A 29 -9.41 9.76 -0.63
CA LEU A 29 -8.28 10.70 -0.52
C LEU A 29 -8.77 12.15 -0.45
N GLN A 30 -9.74 12.53 -1.28
CA GLN A 30 -10.37 13.86 -1.20
C GLN A 30 -11.03 14.08 0.16
N ALA A 31 -11.75 13.07 0.67
CA ALA A 31 -12.37 13.16 1.99
C ALA A 31 -11.34 13.29 3.13
N LEU A 32 -10.15 12.68 3.02
CA LEU A 32 -9.04 12.88 3.95
C LEU A 32 -8.54 14.32 3.90
N LYS A 33 -8.22 14.81 2.70
CA LYS A 33 -7.71 16.17 2.48
C LYS A 33 -8.68 17.23 3.02
N GLU A 34 -9.96 17.12 2.68
CA GLU A 34 -11.02 18.03 3.16
C GLU A 34 -11.23 17.98 4.67
N ALA A 35 -10.92 16.85 5.32
CA ALA A 35 -10.97 16.72 6.77
C ALA A 35 -9.73 17.32 7.48
N GLY A 36 -8.78 17.87 6.72
CA GLY A 36 -7.57 18.49 7.27
C GLY A 36 -6.41 17.52 7.49
N MET A 37 -6.40 16.38 6.80
CA MET A 37 -5.24 15.49 6.74
C MET A 37 -4.10 16.17 5.99
N GLU A 38 -2.90 16.16 6.57
CA GLU A 38 -1.73 16.84 6.04
C GLU A 38 -0.75 15.85 5.39
N PHE A 39 -0.69 14.61 5.89
CA PHE A 39 0.26 13.62 5.43
C PHE A 39 -0.36 12.22 5.30
N VAL A 40 -0.06 11.50 4.21
CA VAL A 40 -0.58 10.15 3.97
C VAL A 40 0.55 9.17 3.63
N VAL A 41 0.60 8.05 4.35
CA VAL A 41 1.45 6.91 3.99
C VAL A 41 0.56 5.83 3.38
N PHE A 42 0.81 5.47 2.13
CA PHE A 42 0.08 4.42 1.43
C PHE A 42 0.91 3.15 1.31
N LEU A 43 0.35 2.02 1.75
CA LEU A 43 0.91 0.70 1.47
C LEU A 43 0.64 0.33 0.01
N SER A 44 1.59 0.66 -0.85
CA SER A 44 1.57 0.33 -2.27
C SER A 44 2.24 -1.04 -2.53
N SER A 45 2.78 -1.26 -3.73
CA SER A 45 3.33 -2.55 -4.16
C SER A 45 4.63 -2.39 -4.94
N PHE A 46 5.60 -3.28 -4.71
CA PHE A 46 6.85 -3.32 -5.48
C PHE A 46 6.64 -3.65 -6.97
N LEU A 47 5.47 -4.20 -7.34
CA LEU A 47 5.18 -4.59 -8.72
C LEU A 47 5.08 -3.38 -9.66
N ILE A 48 5.01 -2.15 -9.13
CA ILE A 48 5.19 -0.94 -9.93
C ILE A 48 6.68 -0.77 -10.23
N LEU A 49 7.12 -1.41 -11.32
CA LEU A 49 8.51 -1.41 -11.79
C LEU A 49 8.83 -0.27 -12.76
N THR A 50 7.80 0.46 -13.21
CA THR A 50 7.89 1.57 -14.17
C THR A 50 7.31 2.84 -13.57
N ASP A 51 7.27 3.90 -14.38
CA ASP A 51 6.49 5.10 -14.05
C ASP A 51 5.02 4.74 -13.78
N ILE A 52 4.41 5.37 -12.77
CA ILE A 52 3.03 5.08 -12.34
C ILE A 52 2.00 5.38 -13.44
N HIS A 53 2.28 6.34 -14.33
CA HIS A 53 1.43 6.70 -15.46
C HIS A 53 1.62 5.78 -16.67
N ALA A 54 2.63 4.90 -16.63
CA ALA A 54 2.97 3.98 -17.73
C ALA A 54 2.58 2.52 -17.46
N VAL A 55 2.00 2.21 -16.30
CA VAL A 55 1.59 0.83 -15.96
C VAL A 55 0.37 0.43 -16.81
N PRO A 56 0.42 -0.67 -17.57
CA PRO A 56 -0.70 -1.08 -18.42
C PRO A 56 -1.84 -1.69 -17.59
N PRO A 57 -3.12 -1.45 -17.94
CA PRO A 57 -4.26 -2.08 -17.25
C PRO A 57 -4.29 -3.61 -17.31
N THR A 58 -3.51 -4.22 -18.20
CA THR A 58 -3.35 -5.68 -18.28
C THR A 58 -2.59 -6.26 -17.09
N ASP A 59 -1.75 -5.46 -16.44
CA ASP A 59 -1.01 -5.86 -15.25
C ASP A 59 -1.79 -5.40 -14.02
N ILE A 60 -2.86 -6.14 -13.71
CA ILE A 60 -3.94 -5.71 -12.80
C ILE A 60 -3.41 -5.19 -11.46
N VAL A 61 -2.57 -5.96 -10.76
CA VAL A 61 -2.07 -5.59 -9.43
C VAL A 61 -1.25 -4.29 -9.46
N PRO A 62 -0.16 -4.17 -10.25
CA PRO A 62 0.57 -2.90 -10.29
C PRO A 62 -0.28 -1.75 -10.84
N TRP A 63 -1.20 -2.02 -11.77
CA TRP A 63 -2.08 -0.97 -12.30
C TRP A 63 -3.02 -0.41 -11.22
N GLU A 64 -3.69 -1.26 -10.46
CA GLU A 64 -4.59 -0.85 -9.37
C GLU A 64 -3.86 -0.02 -8.31
N HIS A 65 -2.65 -0.45 -7.92
CA HIS A 65 -1.80 0.30 -7.01
C HIS A 65 -1.37 1.65 -7.62
N ALA A 66 -0.96 1.67 -8.90
CA ALA A 66 -0.55 2.88 -9.60
C ALA A 66 -1.69 3.91 -9.69
N GLN A 67 -2.93 3.47 -9.92
CA GLN A 67 -4.09 4.38 -9.93
C GLN A 67 -4.29 5.08 -8.57
N VAL A 68 -4.00 4.42 -7.45
CA VAL A 68 -4.05 5.05 -6.12
C VAL A 68 -2.88 6.01 -5.92
N GLU A 69 -1.67 5.68 -6.39
CA GLU A 69 -0.52 6.60 -6.34
C GLU A 69 -0.75 7.87 -7.18
N ILE A 70 -1.34 7.73 -8.38
CA ILE A 70 -1.75 8.86 -9.21
C ILE A 70 -2.78 9.72 -8.48
N ALA A 71 -3.78 9.10 -7.85
CA ALA A 71 -4.79 9.83 -7.07
C ALA A 71 -4.18 10.55 -5.85
N LEU A 72 -3.12 10.00 -5.24
CA LEU A 72 -2.35 10.70 -4.20
C LEU A 72 -1.63 11.92 -4.78
N GLU A 73 -0.95 11.78 -5.92
CA GLU A 73 -0.27 12.89 -6.61
C GLU A 73 -1.23 14.03 -6.96
N GLU A 74 -2.46 13.70 -7.38
CA GLU A 74 -3.49 14.70 -7.73
C GLU A 74 -4.09 15.42 -6.52
N VAL A 75 -4.24 14.72 -5.38
CA VAL A 75 -4.96 15.24 -4.19
C VAL A 75 -4.03 15.84 -3.14
N PHE A 76 -2.82 15.28 -3.01
CA PHE A 76 -1.82 15.66 -2.01
C PHE A 76 -0.58 16.21 -2.72
N GLU A 77 -0.18 17.42 -2.32
CA GLU A 77 0.95 18.12 -2.94
C GLU A 77 2.29 17.48 -2.54
N GLY A 78 3.14 17.17 -3.51
CA GLY A 78 4.58 16.88 -3.34
C GLY A 78 4.92 15.93 -2.19
N ASP A 79 5.42 16.51 -1.09
CA ASP A 79 5.90 15.76 0.09
C ASP A 79 4.82 15.45 1.13
N SER A 80 3.55 15.71 0.80
CA SER A 80 2.38 15.41 1.65
C SER A 80 1.96 13.94 1.60
N TYR A 81 2.71 13.07 0.91
CA TYR A 81 2.48 11.64 0.93
C TYR A 81 3.76 10.82 0.71
N VAL A 82 3.71 9.56 1.15
CA VAL A 82 4.74 8.53 0.92
C VAL A 82 4.06 7.24 0.48
N THR A 83 4.62 6.58 -0.54
CA THR A 83 4.19 5.25 -0.96
C THR A 83 5.24 4.23 -0.51
N VAL A 84 4.83 3.27 0.29
CA VAL A 84 5.67 2.16 0.76
C VAL A 84 5.37 0.96 -0.13
N ARG A 85 6.37 0.48 -0.87
CA ARG A 85 6.22 -0.58 -1.88
C ARG A 85 6.90 -1.89 -1.43
N PRO A 86 6.34 -2.61 -0.45
CA PRO A 86 6.87 -3.89 -0.02
C PRO A 86 6.84 -4.92 -1.16
N ALA A 87 7.80 -5.85 -1.11
CA ALA A 87 7.82 -7.01 -1.98
C ALA A 87 6.89 -8.11 -1.45
N TYR A 88 7.39 -9.32 -1.26
CA TYR A 88 6.57 -10.47 -0.89
C TYR A 88 6.29 -10.49 0.61
N PHE A 89 5.02 -10.62 1.02
CA PHE A 89 4.72 -10.70 2.44
C PHE A 89 5.05 -12.09 2.95
N VAL A 90 5.71 -12.20 4.10
CA VAL A 90 5.96 -13.50 4.77
C VAL A 90 4.65 -14.28 4.95
N SER A 91 3.54 -13.58 5.19
CA SER A 91 2.20 -14.18 5.34
C SER A 91 1.69 -14.91 4.10
N ASN A 92 2.26 -14.67 2.90
CA ASN A 92 1.89 -15.40 1.69
C ASN A 92 2.18 -16.91 1.82
N ILE A 93 3.18 -17.30 2.62
CA ILE A 93 3.49 -18.70 2.91
C ILE A 93 2.30 -19.41 3.60
N LEU A 94 1.43 -18.67 4.30
CA LEU A 94 0.25 -19.24 4.96
C LEU A 94 -0.75 -19.86 3.96
N GLN A 95 -0.72 -19.46 2.68
CA GLN A 95 -1.49 -20.14 1.63
C GLN A 95 -1.08 -21.61 1.46
N GLN A 96 0.18 -21.93 1.77
CA GLN A 96 0.73 -23.29 1.67
C GLN A 96 0.46 -24.14 2.93
N LYS A 97 -0.13 -23.56 3.98
CA LYS A 97 -0.39 -24.24 5.26
C LYS A 97 -1.09 -25.61 5.08
N PRO A 98 -2.13 -25.76 4.23
CA PRO A 98 -2.75 -27.07 4.03
C PRO A 98 -1.77 -28.11 3.45
N GLY A 99 -0.94 -27.71 2.48
CA GLY A 99 0.07 -28.59 1.88
C GLY A 99 1.14 -29.01 2.87
N ILE A 100 1.64 -28.05 3.66
CA ILE A 100 2.60 -28.32 4.75
C ILE A 100 2.05 -29.36 5.73
N LEU A 101 0.79 -29.21 6.16
CA LEU A 101 0.13 -30.15 7.07
C LEU A 101 -0.08 -31.54 6.44
N ASN A 102 -0.27 -31.59 5.13
CA ASN A 102 -0.40 -32.84 4.37
C ASN A 102 0.96 -33.46 3.99
N GLY A 103 2.08 -32.81 4.33
CA GLY A 103 3.44 -33.28 4.03
C GLY A 103 3.90 -33.01 2.59
N GLU A 104 3.14 -32.29 1.78
CA GLU A 104 3.46 -31.98 0.38
C GLU A 104 3.02 -30.55 0.01
N VAL A 105 3.97 -29.73 -0.46
CA VAL A 105 3.69 -28.40 -1.02
C VAL A 105 4.05 -28.42 -2.50
N ARG A 106 3.16 -27.88 -3.34
CA ARG A 106 3.40 -27.75 -4.79
C ARG A 106 3.56 -26.28 -5.14
N LEU A 107 4.77 -25.91 -5.56
CA LEU A 107 5.08 -24.56 -6.01
C LEU A 107 5.27 -24.56 -7.52
N PRO A 108 4.84 -23.50 -8.23
CA PRO A 108 5.01 -23.39 -9.68
C PRO A 108 6.48 -23.19 -10.09
N ASN A 109 7.31 -22.66 -9.20
CA ASN A 109 8.75 -22.51 -9.39
C ASN A 109 9.48 -22.75 -8.06
N LEU A 110 10.20 -23.86 -7.94
CA LEU A 110 10.89 -24.27 -6.71
C LEU A 110 12.18 -23.47 -6.45
N GLU A 111 12.80 -22.96 -7.51
CA GLU A 111 14.06 -22.20 -7.44
C GLU A 111 13.82 -20.69 -7.33
N ALA A 112 12.56 -20.25 -7.25
CA ALA A 112 12.24 -18.84 -7.10
C ALA A 112 12.68 -18.34 -5.71
N GLU A 113 13.57 -17.36 -5.71
CA GLU A 113 13.93 -16.61 -4.51
C GLU A 113 12.96 -15.46 -4.30
N PHE A 114 12.50 -15.30 -3.06
CA PHE A 114 11.58 -14.26 -2.66
C PHE A 114 12.15 -13.52 -1.46
N ASP A 115 12.23 -12.19 -1.56
CA ASP A 115 12.55 -11.34 -0.42
C ASP A 115 11.28 -11.14 0.41
N PHE A 116 11.10 -12.03 1.39
CA PHE A 116 9.92 -12.02 2.25
C PHE A 116 10.07 -11.00 3.37
N ILE A 117 9.18 -10.00 3.38
CA ILE A 117 9.12 -8.99 4.42
C ILE A 117 7.99 -9.29 5.42
N SER A 118 8.29 -9.13 6.72
CA SER A 118 7.30 -9.32 7.78
C SER A 118 6.35 -8.11 7.86
N SER A 119 5.11 -8.34 8.29
CA SER A 119 4.16 -7.24 8.54
C SER A 119 4.65 -6.30 9.65
N ASP A 120 5.43 -6.82 10.60
CA ASP A 120 6.02 -6.03 11.68
C ASP A 120 7.09 -5.06 11.16
N ASP A 121 7.92 -5.50 10.21
CA ASP A 121 8.94 -4.64 9.58
C ASP A 121 8.28 -3.53 8.73
N ILE A 122 7.26 -3.89 7.96
CA ILE A 122 6.43 -2.89 7.25
C ILE A 122 5.86 -1.89 8.26
N GLY A 123 5.27 -2.38 9.36
CA GLY A 123 4.69 -1.55 10.41
C GLY A 123 5.71 -0.61 11.06
N ARG A 124 6.94 -1.07 11.30
CA ARG A 124 8.04 -0.25 11.84
C ARG A 124 8.44 0.85 10.86
N VAL A 125 8.59 0.54 9.58
CA VAL A 125 8.95 1.52 8.54
C VAL A 125 7.85 2.57 8.41
N VAL A 126 6.60 2.12 8.21
CA VAL A 126 5.43 3.00 8.09
C VAL A 126 5.27 3.88 9.33
N GLY A 127 5.37 3.28 10.53
CA GLY A 127 5.25 4.02 11.80
C GLY A 127 6.34 5.09 11.96
N THR A 128 7.56 4.79 11.54
CA THR A 128 8.67 5.75 11.54
C THR A 128 8.40 6.92 10.59
N ILE A 129 7.93 6.62 9.38
CA ILE A 129 7.58 7.63 8.36
C ILE A 129 6.44 8.53 8.87
N LEU A 130 5.41 7.95 9.48
CA LEU A 130 4.27 8.68 10.05
C LEU A 130 4.67 9.64 11.17
N VAL A 131 5.59 9.24 12.06
CA VAL A 131 6.02 10.09 13.18
C VAL A 131 6.90 11.25 12.70
N ASN A 132 7.71 11.00 11.67
CA ASN A 132 8.68 11.98 11.18
C ASN A 132 8.14 12.87 10.05
N ASN A 133 7.00 12.53 9.43
CA ASN A 133 6.48 13.19 8.22
C ASN A 133 7.54 13.35 7.12
N GLN A 134 8.39 12.34 6.94
CA GLN A 134 9.54 12.40 6.03
C GLN A 134 9.54 11.21 5.06
N LYS A 135 9.81 11.51 3.79
CA LYS A 135 10.36 10.55 2.83
C LYS A 135 11.79 10.25 3.29
N ASN A 136 12.05 9.04 3.78
CA ASN A 136 13.41 8.59 4.06
C ASN A 136 14.27 8.61 2.79
#